data_AF-A0A7V4G8B5-F1
#
_entry.id   AF-A0A7V4G8B5-F1
#
_cell.length_a   1.000
_cell.length_b   1.000
_cell.length_c   1.000
_cell.angle_alpha   90.00
_cell.angle_beta   90.00
_cell.angle_gamma   90.00
#
_symmetry.space_group_name_H-M   'P 1'
#
loop_
_entity.id
_entity.type
_entity.pdbx_description
1 polymer ?
#
loop_
_entity_poly.entity_id
_entity_poly.type
_entity_poly.pdbx_seq_one_letter_code
_entity_poly.pdbx_strand_id
1 'polypeptide(L)' 'MSETQEPRPLKMCCTCGYWSSRYKGFCLHLETGVGRFWRCTEWRPQEPRQEEIPAGDAAALQAQSR' A
#
# COMPACT_ATOMS: atom_id res chain seq x y z
N MET A 1 -4.15 26.42 8.66
CA MET A 1 -3.42 25.69 7.60
C MET A 1 -3.15 24.31 8.15
N SER A 2 -3.93 23.31 7.74
CA SER A 2 -3.79 21.94 8.23
C SER A 2 -2.67 21.29 7.44
N GLU A 3 -1.45 21.26 7.99
CA GLU A 3 -0.35 20.45 7.45
C GLU A 3 -0.75 18.98 7.59
N THR A 4 -1.30 18.40 6.52
CA THR A 4 -1.45 16.96 6.38
C THR A 4 -0.04 16.39 6.31
N GLN A 5 0.54 16.02 7.46
CA GLN A 5 1.79 15.27 7.51
C GLN A 5 1.56 13.94 6.81
N GLU A 6 1.92 13.87 5.54
CA GLU A 6 1.93 12.60 4.81
C GLU A 6 2.87 11.64 5.55
N PRO A 7 2.36 10.48 5.99
CA PRO A 7 3.19 9.53 6.74
C PRO A 7 4.32 9.07 5.83
N ARG A 8 5.54 9.55 6.10
CA ARG A 8 6.73 9.09 5.38
C ARG A 8 6.96 7.63 5.76
N PRO A 9 6.80 6.67 4.85
CA PRO A 9 6.97 5.27 5.19
C PRO A 9 8.42 5.04 5.60
N LEU A 10 8.62 4.44 6.77
CA LEU A 10 9.92 3.95 7.19
C LEU A 10 10.40 2.93 6.15
N LYS A 11 11.61 3.09 5.63
CA LYS A 11 12.22 2.24 4.59
C LYS A 11 12.59 0.85 5.15
N MET A 12 11.59 0.07 5.51
CA MET A 12 11.69 -1.27 6.08
C MET A 12 11.17 -2.30 5.09
N CYS A 13 11.59 -3.56 5.24
CA CYS A 13 11.11 -4.64 4.37
C CYS A 13 9.57 -4.74 4.39
N CYS A 14 8.90 -4.67 5.53
CA CYS A 14 7.43 -4.78 5.58
C CYS A 14 6.64 -3.70 4.83
N THR A 15 7.26 -2.57 4.50
CA THR A 15 6.67 -1.48 3.72
C THR A 15 7.23 -1.43 2.29
N CYS A 16 8.10 -2.36 1.92
CA CYS A 16 8.75 -2.44 0.61
C CYS A 16 7.86 -3.16 -0.40
N GLY A 17 7.82 -2.70 -1.65
CA GLY A 17 7.09 -3.34 -2.75
C GLY A 17 7.54 -4.77 -3.06
N TYR A 18 8.77 -5.14 -2.69
CA TYR A 18 9.29 -6.50 -2.88
C TYR A 18 8.95 -7.47 -1.75
N TRP A 19 8.39 -6.99 -0.65
CA TRP A 19 8.13 -7.84 0.50
C TRP A 19 6.81 -8.58 0.39
N SER A 20 6.85 -9.87 0.63
CA SER A 20 5.68 -10.75 0.54
C SER A 20 5.38 -11.37 1.91
N SER A 21 4.15 -11.12 2.39
CA SER A 21 3.58 -11.78 3.56
C SER A 21 3.20 -13.24 3.28
N ARG A 22 3.02 -13.62 2.00
CA ARG A 22 2.64 -14.99 1.61
C ARG A 22 3.66 -16.04 2.07
N TYR A 23 4.93 -15.66 2.13
CA TYR A 23 6.03 -16.54 2.49
C TYR A 23 6.69 -16.14 3.82
N LYS A 24 5.88 -15.68 4.79
CA LYS A 24 6.32 -15.31 6.16
C LYS A 24 7.51 -14.32 6.20
N GLY A 25 7.47 -13.32 5.33
CA GLY A 25 8.51 -12.30 5.26
C GLY A 25 9.61 -12.69 4.28
N PHE A 26 9.24 -12.87 3.03
CA PHE A 26 10.19 -13.12 1.94
C PHE A 26 10.40 -11.84 1.13
N CYS A 27 11.64 -11.58 0.72
CA CYS A 27 11.98 -10.52 -0.20
C CYS A 27 12.07 -11.10 -1.62
N LEU A 28 11.18 -10.68 -2.51
CA LEU A 28 11.16 -11.13 -3.90
C LEU A 28 12.39 -10.67 -4.70
N HIS A 29 13.03 -9.56 -4.29
CA HIS A 29 14.23 -9.03 -4.95
C HIS A 29 15.51 -9.80 -4.58
N LEU A 30 15.62 -10.23 -3.32
CA LEU A 30 16.78 -10.99 -2.82
C LEU A 30 16.57 -12.51 -2.85
N GLU A 31 15.35 -12.94 -3.20
CA GLU A 31 14.92 -14.34 -3.21
C GLU A 31 15.19 -15.07 -1.88
N THR A 32 15.03 -14.37 -0.76
CA THR A 32 15.33 -14.91 0.58
C THR A 32 14.39 -14.42 1.66
N GLY A 33 14.38 -15.12 2.80
CA GLY A 33 13.66 -14.71 4.00
C GLY A 33 14.30 -13.47 4.64
N VAL A 34 13.48 -12.47 4.95
CA VAL A 34 13.88 -11.20 5.57
C VAL A 34 13.00 -10.84 6.76
N GLY A 35 13.60 -10.23 7.77
CA GLY A 35 12.86 -9.73 8.93
C GLY A 35 11.86 -8.63 8.55
N ARG A 36 10.66 -8.67 9.15
CA ARG A 36 9.59 -7.66 8.94
C ARG A 36 10.11 -6.22 9.12
N PHE A 37 10.90 -5.99 10.17
CA PHE A 37 11.44 -4.68 10.54
C PHE A 37 12.87 -4.45 10.06
N TRP A 38 13.38 -5.31 9.17
CA TRP A 38 14.72 -5.13 8.64
C TRP A 38 14.76 -3.89 7.74
N ARG A 39 15.81 -3.07 7.89
CA ARG A 39 15.99 -1.86 7.08
C ARG A 39 16.43 -2.29 5.68
N CYS A 40 15.66 -1.88 4.68
CA CYS A 40 15.90 -2.26 3.29
C CYS A 40 16.74 -1.18 2.59
N THR A 41 17.88 -1.56 2.03
CA THR A 41 18.77 -0.66 1.27
C THR A 41 18.19 -0.33 -0.10
N GLU A 42 17.58 -1.31 -0.75
CA GLU A 42 16.92 -1.19 -2.07
C GLU A 42 15.40 -1.03 -1.95
N TRP A 43 14.97 -0.28 -0.93
CA TRP A 43 13.55 -0.10 -0.63
C TRP A 43 12.82 0.57 -1.80
N ARG A 44 11.67 -0.01 -2.17
CA ARG A 44 10.74 0.54 -3.15
C ARG A 44 9.38 0.79 -2.50
N PRO A 45 8.70 1.90 -2.79
CA PRO A 45 7.34 2.11 -2.31
C PRO A 45 6.44 0.98 -2.81
N GLN A 46 5.54 0.49 -1.95
CA GLN A 46 4.41 -0.30 -2.43
C GLN A 46 3.57 0.60 -3.33
N GLU A 47 3.33 0.18 -4.57
CA GLU A 47 2.35 0.87 -5.39
C GLU A 47 1.00 0.76 -4.68
N PRO A 48 0.29 1.88 -4.44
CA PRO A 48 -1.03 1.83 -3.86
C PRO A 48 -1.86 0.98 -4.79
N ARG A 49 -2.27 -0.21 -4.31
CA ARG A 49 -3.20 -1.06 -5.02
C ARG A 49 -4.42 -0.18 -5.26
N GLN A 50 -4.66 0.19 -6.51
CA GLN A 50 -5.89 0.88 -6.90
C GLN A 50 -7.01 -0.11 -6.61
N GLU A 51 -7.55 -0.03 -5.40
CA GLU A 51 -8.82 -0.63 -5.06
C GLU A 51 -9.81 0.20 -5.86
N GLU A 52 -10.11 -0.27 -7.08
CA GLU A 52 -11.15 0.26 -7.94
C GLU A 52 -12.42 0.31 -7.10
N ILE A 53 -12.76 1.50 -6.59
CA ILE A 53 -14.07 1.75 -6.01
C ILE A 53 -15.03 1.57 -7.18
N PRO A 54 -15.89 0.54 -7.21
CA PRO A 54 -16.82 0.37 -8.31
C PRO A 54 -17.67 1.64 -8.38
N ALA A 55 -17.64 2.31 -9.54
CA ALA A 55 -18.32 3.57 -9.82
C ALA A 55 -19.86 3.38 -9.95
N GLY A 56 -20.48 2.70 -8.98
CA GLY A 56 -21.86 2.22 -9.05
C GLY A 56 -22.89 3.04 -8.28
N ASP A 57 -22.51 3.85 -7.29
CA ASP A 57 -23.48 4.41 -6.31
C ASP A 57 -23.67 5.94 -6.34
N ALA A 58 -23.30 6.61 -7.44
CA ALA A 58 -23.56 8.06 -7.57
C ALA A 58 -24.90 8.39 -8.25
N ALA A 59 -25.57 7.43 -8.89
CA ALA A 59 -26.76 7.69 -9.72
C ALA A 59 -28.11 7.59 -8.98
N ALA A 60 -28.17 7.03 -7.76
CA ALA A 60 -29.44 6.74 -7.10
C ALA A 60 -30.08 7.93 -6.34
N LEU A 61 -29.36 9.03 -6.10
CA LEU A 61 -29.88 10.14 -5.27
C LEU A 61 -30.63 11.24 -6.04
N GLN A 62 -30.60 11.27 -7.38
CA GLN A 62 -31.24 12.35 -8.16
C GLN A 62 -32.71 12.08 -8.56
N ALA A 63 -33.24 10.88 -8.30
CA ALA A 63 -34.59 10.49 -8.75
C ALA A 63 -35.73 10.77 -7.75
N GLN A 64 -35.45 11.27 -6.55
CA GLN A 64 -36.47 11.51 -5.50
C GLN A 64 -36.92 12.98 -5.38
N SER A 65 -36.60 13.83 -6.37
CA SER A 65 -36.98 15.25 -6.36
C SER A 65 -37.86 15.65 -7.56
N ARG A 66 -38.75 14.76 -7.99
CA ARG A 66 -39.85 15.11 -8.91
C ARG A 66 -41.19 14.60 -8.41
#